data_AF-A0A367M3N1-F1
#
_entry.id   AF-A0A367M3N1-F1
#
_cell.length_a   1.000
_cell.length_b   1.000
_cell.length_c   1.000
_cell.angle_alpha   90.00
_cell.angle_beta   90.00
_cell.angle_gamma   90.00
#
_symmetry.space_group_name_H-M   'P 1'
#
loop_
_entity.id
_entity.type
_entity.pdbx_description
1 polymer ?
#
loop_
_entity_poly.entity_id
_entity_poly.type
_entity_poly.pdbx_seq_one_letter_code
_entity_poly.pdbx_strand_id
1 'polypeptide(L)'
;LERQARENAELQQRLLEQGEQFQRNREELTRQLRFIENQGRNETDLLRSEFADELEARVAAAVAGYKEQVSIRDVELAYRNELDQQLEQELAELRAERDRLAAQGPEQLLERLSGQGVVFVAYHPGAGHLTIPLQDIPRYQDNPLAYAAAKCFVSESQYRQWLDHFQQPRCEALLPGGERCNLPLDRVDNPARFVAGDTNCCARHKTTGRLRTVS
;
A
#
# COMPACT_ATOMS: atom_id res chain seq x y z
N LEU A 1 60.14 -34.53 -105.18
CA LEU A 1 58.77 -35.06 -105.09
C LEU A 1 58.65 -36.11 -103.98
N GLU A 2 59.45 -37.17 -103.95
CA GLU A 2 59.39 -38.18 -102.87
C GLU A 2 59.72 -37.64 -101.47
N ARG A 3 60.68 -36.71 -101.35
CA ARG A 3 61.05 -36.08 -100.06
C ARG A 3 59.90 -35.28 -99.44
N GLN A 4 59.22 -34.47 -100.26
CA GLN A 4 58.05 -33.68 -99.88
C GLN A 4 56.84 -34.56 -99.50
N ALA A 5 56.66 -35.69 -100.17
CA ALA A 5 55.61 -36.65 -99.83
C ALA A 5 55.85 -37.30 -98.46
N ARG A 6 57.12 -37.61 -98.11
CA ARG A 6 57.47 -38.13 -96.78
C ARG A 6 57.28 -37.09 -95.68
N GLU A 7 57.70 -35.85 -95.90
CA GLU A 7 57.51 -34.76 -94.93
C GLU A 7 56.02 -34.46 -94.68
N ASN A 8 55.19 -34.45 -95.74
CA ASN A 8 53.74 -34.29 -95.58
C ASN A 8 53.10 -35.46 -94.83
N ALA A 9 53.55 -36.69 -95.08
CA ALA A 9 53.06 -37.87 -94.36
C ALA A 9 53.44 -37.83 -92.87
N GLU A 10 54.67 -37.43 -92.55
CA GLU A 10 55.12 -37.23 -91.16
C GLU A 10 54.33 -36.12 -90.45
N LEU A 11 54.07 -35.00 -91.12
CA LEU A 11 53.27 -33.91 -90.57
C LEU A 11 51.81 -34.32 -90.36
N GLN A 12 51.21 -35.06 -91.29
CA GLN A 12 49.87 -35.62 -91.13
C GLN A 12 49.78 -36.60 -89.96
N GLN A 13 50.80 -37.45 -89.80
CA GLN A 13 50.86 -38.38 -88.68
C GLN A 13 50.98 -37.65 -87.34
N ARG A 14 51.83 -36.61 -87.24
CA ARG A 14 51.93 -35.77 -86.04
C ARG A 14 50.65 -35.00 -85.72
N LEU A 15 49.92 -34.53 -86.74
CA LEU A 15 48.62 -33.86 -86.55
C LEU A 15 47.55 -34.83 -86.05
N LEU A 16 47.54 -36.08 -86.54
CA LEU A 16 46.66 -37.14 -86.04
C LEU A 16 46.99 -37.48 -84.59
N GLU A 17 48.26 -37.67 -84.25
CA GLU A 17 48.72 -37.94 -82.89
C GLU A 17 48.37 -36.78 -81.93
N GLN A 18 48.60 -35.52 -82.34
CA GLN A 18 48.18 -34.36 -81.56
C GLN A 18 46.66 -34.31 -81.39
N GLY A 19 45.88 -34.58 -82.45
CA GLY A 19 44.42 -34.61 -82.40
C GLY A 19 43.88 -35.66 -81.43
N GLU A 20 44.43 -36.87 -81.46
CA GLU A 20 44.11 -37.92 -80.50
C GLU A 20 44.50 -37.55 -79.07
N GLN A 21 45.65 -36.90 -78.89
CA GLN A 21 46.11 -36.48 -77.57
C GLN A 21 45.24 -35.36 -76.98
N PHE A 22 44.78 -34.41 -77.82
CA PHE A 22 43.79 -33.41 -77.41
C PHE A 22 42.44 -34.03 -77.07
N GLN A 23 41.97 -35.02 -77.85
CA GLN A 23 40.74 -35.77 -77.55
C GLN A 23 40.82 -36.45 -76.18
N ARG A 24 41.90 -37.20 -75.93
CA ARG A 24 42.15 -37.87 -74.63
C ARG A 24 42.21 -36.88 -73.47
N ASN A 25 42.92 -35.78 -73.63
CA ASN A 25 43.00 -34.74 -72.60
C ASN A 25 41.64 -34.09 -72.32
N ARG A 26 40.84 -33.84 -73.35
CA ARG A 26 39.48 -33.28 -73.19
C ARG A 26 38.55 -34.24 -72.45
N GLU A 27 38.61 -35.53 -72.76
CA GLU A 27 37.82 -36.56 -72.07
C GLU A 27 38.22 -36.70 -70.61
N GLU A 28 39.53 -36.68 -70.32
CA GLU A 28 40.06 -36.71 -68.96
C GLU A 28 39.62 -35.47 -68.16
N LEU A 29 39.78 -34.28 -68.74
CA LEU A 29 39.35 -33.02 -68.10
C LEU A 29 37.83 -33.00 -67.85
N THR A 30 37.04 -33.53 -68.79
CA THR A 30 35.58 -33.65 -68.62
C THR A 30 35.23 -34.60 -67.49
N ARG A 31 35.96 -35.72 -67.34
CA ARG A 31 35.79 -36.66 -66.22
C ARG A 31 36.14 -35.99 -64.88
N GLN A 32 37.24 -35.24 -64.84
CA GLN A 32 37.66 -34.49 -63.64
C GLN A 32 36.64 -33.41 -63.26
N LEU A 33 36.11 -32.65 -64.23
CA LEU A 33 35.08 -31.63 -63.99
C LEU A 33 33.80 -32.24 -63.40
N ARG A 34 33.33 -33.37 -63.95
CA ARG A 34 32.16 -34.08 -63.41
C ARG A 34 32.40 -34.63 -62.02
N PHE A 35 33.61 -35.12 -61.76
CA PHE A 35 34.00 -35.58 -60.42
C PHE A 35 33.94 -34.44 -59.40
N ILE A 36 34.54 -33.29 -59.72
CA ILE A 36 34.52 -32.10 -58.86
C ILE A 36 33.11 -31.57 -58.67
N GLU A 37 32.28 -31.53 -59.73
CA GLU A 37 30.90 -31.08 -59.63
C GLU A 37 30.06 -31.99 -58.71
N ASN A 38 30.19 -33.31 -58.87
CA ASN A 38 29.48 -34.27 -58.02
C ASN A 38 29.97 -34.22 -56.57
N GLN A 39 31.29 -34.08 -56.36
CA GLN A 39 31.86 -33.91 -55.03
C GLN A 39 31.34 -32.64 -54.37
N GLY A 40 31.35 -31.51 -55.07
CA GLY A 40 30.84 -30.23 -54.57
C GLY A 40 29.36 -30.29 -54.22
N ARG A 41 28.53 -30.96 -55.05
CA ARG A 41 27.11 -31.19 -54.74
C ARG A 41 26.94 -32.02 -53.46
N ASN A 42 27.65 -33.13 -53.36
CA ASN A 42 27.57 -33.99 -52.18
C ASN A 42 28.02 -33.25 -50.90
N GLU A 43 29.10 -32.48 -50.96
CA GLU A 43 29.55 -31.65 -49.84
C GLU A 43 28.49 -30.61 -49.46
N THR A 44 27.87 -29.93 -50.43
CA THR A 44 26.81 -28.95 -50.14
C THR A 44 25.55 -29.59 -49.53
N ASP A 45 25.18 -30.78 -49.98
CA ASP A 45 24.01 -31.50 -49.45
C ASP A 45 24.27 -32.00 -48.04
N LEU A 46 25.48 -32.49 -47.75
CA LEU A 46 25.91 -32.87 -46.40
C LEU A 46 25.89 -31.66 -45.46
N LEU A 47 26.52 -30.54 -45.83
CA LEU A 47 26.49 -29.31 -45.00
C LEU A 47 25.06 -28.82 -44.75
N ARG A 48 24.19 -28.91 -45.76
CA ARG A 48 22.78 -28.50 -45.60
C ARG A 48 22.05 -29.40 -44.61
N SER A 49 22.26 -30.72 -44.68
CA SER A 49 21.66 -31.68 -43.75
C SER A 49 22.15 -31.43 -42.32
N GLU A 50 23.46 -31.31 -42.12
CA GLU A 50 24.04 -31.06 -40.80
C GLU A 50 23.53 -29.76 -40.19
N PHE A 51 23.43 -28.69 -40.99
CA PHE A 51 22.89 -27.42 -40.52
C PHE A 51 21.40 -27.50 -40.18
N ALA A 52 20.62 -28.28 -40.94
CA ALA A 52 19.21 -28.50 -40.65
C ALA A 52 19.02 -29.27 -39.33
N ASP A 53 19.79 -30.34 -39.13
CA ASP A 53 19.78 -31.14 -37.90
C ASP A 53 20.22 -30.31 -36.69
N GLU A 54 21.26 -29.48 -36.85
CA GLU A 54 21.73 -28.58 -35.78
C GLU A 54 20.65 -27.54 -35.42
N LEU A 55 19.98 -26.96 -36.43
CA LEU A 55 18.92 -25.99 -36.20
C LEU A 55 17.72 -26.65 -35.49
N GLU A 56 17.34 -27.86 -35.91
CA GLU A 56 16.27 -28.62 -35.27
C GLU A 56 16.61 -28.94 -33.81
N ALA A 57 17.84 -29.40 -33.54
CA ALA A 57 18.32 -29.64 -32.18
C ALA A 57 18.29 -28.38 -31.32
N ARG A 58 18.70 -27.22 -31.86
CA ARG A 58 18.63 -25.93 -31.16
C ARG A 58 17.20 -25.51 -30.86
N VAL A 59 16.28 -25.68 -31.81
CA VAL A 59 14.85 -25.39 -31.61
C VAL A 59 14.26 -26.32 -30.56
N ALA A 60 14.55 -27.62 -30.63
CA ALA A 60 14.07 -28.60 -29.66
C ALA A 60 14.55 -28.29 -28.23
N ALA A 61 15.83 -27.91 -28.08
CA ALA A 61 16.39 -27.50 -26.80
C ALA A 61 15.70 -26.23 -26.25
N ALA A 62 15.49 -25.22 -27.10
CA ALA A 62 14.79 -24.00 -26.71
C ALA A 62 13.33 -24.29 -26.29
N VAL A 63 12.62 -25.11 -27.06
CA VAL A 63 11.23 -25.51 -26.74
C VAL A 63 11.17 -26.29 -25.43
N ALA A 64 12.11 -27.19 -25.17
CA ALA A 64 12.19 -27.91 -23.90
C ALA A 64 12.38 -26.94 -22.72
N GLY A 65 13.30 -25.98 -22.84
CA GLY A 65 13.53 -24.97 -21.81
C GLY A 65 12.30 -24.09 -21.55
N TYR A 66 11.59 -23.66 -22.61
CA TYR A 66 10.35 -22.89 -22.43
C TYR A 66 9.22 -23.70 -21.80
N LYS A 67 9.09 -24.99 -22.14
CA LYS A 67 8.11 -25.87 -21.50
C LYS A 67 8.36 -26.03 -20.01
N GLU A 68 9.62 -26.16 -19.61
CA GLU A 68 9.99 -26.22 -18.19
C GLU A 68 9.64 -24.91 -17.47
N GLN A 69 9.97 -23.76 -18.07
CA GLN A 69 9.59 -22.46 -17.52
C GLN A 69 8.07 -22.30 -17.34
N VAL A 70 7.28 -22.71 -18.35
CA VAL A 70 5.81 -22.69 -18.26
C VAL A 70 5.33 -23.58 -17.12
N SER A 71 5.86 -24.81 -17.00
CA SER A 71 5.49 -25.72 -15.92
C SER A 71 5.78 -25.15 -14.53
N ILE A 72 6.89 -24.44 -14.36
CA ILE A 72 7.22 -23.78 -13.09
C ILE A 72 6.20 -22.67 -12.80
N ARG A 73 5.87 -21.85 -13.80
CA ARG A 73 4.89 -20.77 -13.65
C ARG A 73 3.49 -21.29 -13.34
N ASP A 74 3.07 -22.40 -13.93
CA ASP A 74 1.78 -23.00 -13.66
C ASP A 74 1.65 -23.44 -12.20
N VAL A 75 2.71 -24.02 -11.63
CA VAL A 75 2.76 -24.38 -10.20
C VAL A 75 2.73 -23.14 -9.31
N GLU A 76 3.52 -22.10 -9.63
CA GLU A 76 3.50 -20.84 -8.88
C GLU A 76 2.12 -20.17 -8.90
N LEU A 77 1.44 -20.18 -10.05
CA LEU A 77 0.08 -19.65 -10.20
C LEU A 77 -0.93 -20.45 -9.38
N ALA A 78 -0.84 -21.78 -9.39
CA ALA A 78 -1.70 -22.63 -8.57
C ALA A 78 -1.53 -22.31 -7.07
N TYR A 79 -0.29 -22.23 -6.59
CA TYR A 79 0.00 -21.89 -5.19
C TYR A 79 -0.52 -20.49 -4.81
N ARG A 80 -0.35 -19.49 -5.68
CA ARG A 80 -0.88 -18.14 -5.44
C ARG A 80 -2.39 -18.13 -5.37
N ASN A 81 -3.07 -18.84 -6.28
CA ASN A 81 -4.53 -18.92 -6.26
C ASN A 81 -5.05 -19.58 -4.97
N GLU A 82 -4.37 -20.61 -4.47
CA GLU A 82 -4.73 -21.24 -3.18
C GLU A 82 -4.56 -20.24 -2.01
N LEU A 83 -3.45 -19.49 -1.99
CA LEU A 83 -3.21 -18.48 -0.97
C LEU A 83 -4.24 -17.35 -1.02
N ASP A 84 -4.57 -16.86 -2.22
CA ASP A 84 -5.57 -15.82 -2.41
C ASP A 84 -6.95 -16.29 -1.91
N GLN A 85 -7.33 -17.54 -2.22
CA GLN A 85 -8.57 -18.13 -1.70
C GLN A 85 -8.60 -18.22 -0.17
N GLN A 86 -7.47 -18.59 0.46
CA GLN A 86 -7.36 -18.63 1.92
C GLN A 86 -7.52 -17.23 2.53
N LEU A 87 -6.84 -16.23 1.97
CA LEU A 87 -6.92 -14.85 2.44
C LEU A 87 -8.32 -14.25 2.24
N GLU A 88 -8.99 -14.57 1.13
CA GLU A 88 -10.38 -14.15 0.90
C GLU A 88 -11.34 -14.75 1.93
N GLN A 89 -11.16 -16.02 2.30
CA GLN A 89 -11.94 -16.67 3.36
C GLN A 89 -11.70 -16.01 4.71
N GLU A 90 -10.44 -15.80 5.10
CA GLU A 90 -10.10 -15.15 6.37
C GLU A 90 -10.64 -13.71 6.43
N LEU A 91 -10.55 -12.96 5.33
CA LEU A 91 -11.15 -11.63 5.23
C LEU A 91 -12.68 -11.67 5.38
N ALA A 92 -13.35 -12.67 4.82
CA ALA A 92 -14.79 -12.83 4.97
C ALA A 92 -15.18 -13.13 6.43
N GLU A 93 -14.44 -14.02 7.10
CA GLU A 93 -14.64 -14.36 8.51
C GLU A 93 -14.41 -13.15 9.42
N LEU A 94 -13.29 -12.43 9.25
CA LEU A 94 -12.97 -11.23 10.02
C LEU A 94 -14.02 -10.13 9.81
N ARG A 95 -14.52 -9.96 8.59
CA ARG A 95 -15.61 -9.00 8.31
C ARG A 95 -16.89 -9.38 9.04
N ALA A 96 -17.26 -10.66 9.00
CA ALA A 96 -18.45 -11.16 9.68
C ALA A 96 -18.35 -11.00 11.21
N GLU A 97 -17.18 -11.29 11.78
CA GLU A 97 -16.95 -11.11 13.22
C GLU A 97 -17.00 -9.62 13.62
N ARG A 98 -16.38 -8.74 12.82
CA ARG A 98 -16.46 -7.29 13.02
C ARG A 98 -17.91 -6.80 12.97
N ASP A 99 -18.71 -7.26 12.01
CA ASP A 99 -20.13 -6.93 11.93
C ASP A 99 -20.90 -7.43 13.15
N ARG A 100 -20.58 -8.63 13.63
CA ARG A 100 -21.20 -9.23 14.82
C ARG A 100 -20.87 -8.44 16.09
N LEU A 101 -19.62 -8.05 16.28
CA LEU A 101 -19.18 -7.23 17.40
C LEU A 101 -19.77 -5.82 17.34
N ALA A 102 -19.86 -5.22 16.15
CA ALA A 102 -20.55 -3.94 15.97
C ALA A 102 -22.05 -4.07 16.31
N ALA A 103 -22.70 -5.16 15.90
CA ALA A 103 -24.09 -5.46 16.23
C ALA A 103 -24.31 -5.82 17.72
N GLN A 104 -23.26 -6.16 18.45
CA GLN A 104 -23.31 -6.42 19.89
C GLN A 104 -22.69 -5.27 20.69
N GLY A 105 -22.30 -4.19 20.01
CA GLY A 105 -21.57 -3.09 20.61
C GLY A 105 -22.40 -2.35 21.67
N PRO A 106 -21.74 -1.73 22.65
CA PRO A 106 -22.40 -0.94 23.69
C PRO A 106 -23.27 0.18 23.11
N GLU A 107 -22.93 0.74 21.94
CA GLU A 107 -23.74 1.73 21.23
C GLU A 107 -25.12 1.19 20.81
N GLN A 108 -25.19 -0.02 20.24
CA GLN A 108 -26.47 -0.66 19.90
C GLN A 108 -27.29 -1.06 21.13
N LEU A 109 -26.64 -1.35 22.25
CA LEU A 109 -27.36 -1.53 23.52
C LEU A 109 -28.00 -0.21 23.97
N LEU A 110 -27.25 0.89 23.95
CA LEU A 110 -27.75 2.21 24.33
C LEU A 110 -28.87 2.69 23.40
N GLU A 111 -28.77 2.45 22.09
CA GLU A 111 -29.83 2.70 21.11
C GLU A 111 -31.10 1.90 21.41
N ARG A 112 -30.98 0.59 21.69
CA ARG A 112 -32.13 -0.25 22.06
C ARG A 112 -32.79 0.22 23.34
N LEU A 113 -32.02 0.55 24.36
CA LEU A 113 -32.54 1.09 25.63
C LEU A 113 -33.26 2.43 25.39
N SER A 114 -32.65 3.34 24.63
CA SER A 114 -33.27 4.62 24.24
C SER A 114 -34.59 4.42 23.49
N GLY A 115 -34.63 3.48 22.53
CA GLY A 115 -35.85 3.11 21.79
C GLY A 115 -36.94 2.47 22.66
N GLN A 116 -36.58 1.88 23.80
CA GLN A 116 -37.51 1.39 24.83
C GLN A 116 -37.96 2.48 25.80
N GLY A 117 -37.56 3.73 25.59
CA GLY A 117 -37.92 4.88 26.42
C GLY A 117 -37.00 5.10 27.62
N VAL A 118 -35.84 4.43 27.69
CA VAL A 118 -34.82 4.72 28.71
C VAL A 118 -34.17 6.07 28.40
N VAL A 119 -34.13 6.94 29.41
CA VAL A 119 -33.49 8.27 29.31
C VAL A 119 -32.23 8.32 30.16
N PHE A 120 -31.18 8.97 29.65
CA PHE A 120 -29.93 9.17 30.38
C PHE A 120 -29.99 10.49 31.12
N VAL A 121 -29.85 10.45 32.44
CA VAL A 121 -29.91 11.64 33.30
C VAL A 121 -28.70 11.70 34.21
N ALA A 122 -28.05 12.87 34.26
CA ALA A 122 -26.95 13.14 35.18
C ALA A 122 -27.21 14.43 35.95
N TYR A 123 -26.82 14.47 37.23
CA TYR A 123 -26.87 15.69 38.03
C TYR A 123 -25.54 16.43 37.98
N HIS A 124 -25.60 17.72 37.66
CA HIS A 124 -24.45 18.62 37.68
C HIS A 124 -24.80 19.91 38.44
N PRO A 125 -23.98 20.36 39.42
CA PRO A 125 -24.21 21.63 40.09
C PRO A 125 -24.37 22.79 39.10
N GLY A 126 -25.33 23.68 39.31
CA GLY A 126 -25.58 24.82 38.41
C GLY A 126 -26.38 24.47 37.15
N ALA A 127 -26.29 23.23 36.65
CA ALA A 127 -27.06 22.72 35.52
C ALA A 127 -28.31 21.89 35.92
N GLY A 128 -28.34 21.37 37.15
CA GLY A 128 -29.41 20.51 37.65
C GLY A 128 -29.39 19.11 37.06
N HIS A 129 -30.58 18.50 36.92
CA HIS A 129 -30.75 17.21 36.24
C HIS A 129 -30.72 17.42 34.73
N LEU A 130 -29.60 17.05 34.10
CA LEU A 130 -29.40 17.10 32.68
C LEU A 130 -29.88 15.80 32.04
N THR A 131 -30.86 15.88 31.14
CA THR A 131 -31.14 14.79 30.20
C THR A 131 -30.11 14.85 29.08
N ILE A 132 -29.35 13.78 28.91
CA ILE A 132 -28.29 13.67 27.91
C ILE A 132 -28.85 12.88 26.73
N PRO A 133 -29.01 13.50 25.55
CA PRO A 133 -29.40 12.78 24.33
C PRO A 133 -28.41 11.65 24.02
N LEU A 134 -28.89 10.55 23.45
CA LEU A 134 -28.03 9.41 23.12
C LEU A 134 -26.84 9.83 22.23
N GLN A 135 -27.08 10.70 21.24
CA GLN A 135 -26.00 11.20 20.36
C GLN A 135 -24.94 12.04 21.08
N ASP A 136 -25.25 12.57 22.27
CA ASP A 136 -24.35 13.40 23.07
C ASP A 136 -23.56 12.57 24.10
N ILE A 137 -23.88 11.28 24.27
CA ILE A 137 -23.25 10.41 25.27
C ILE A 137 -21.72 10.30 25.07
N PRO A 138 -21.17 10.12 23.85
CA PRO A 138 -19.71 10.09 23.66
C PRO A 138 -19.05 11.39 24.11
N ARG A 139 -19.60 12.54 23.69
CA ARG A 139 -19.11 13.87 24.10
C ARG A 139 -19.18 14.07 25.60
N TYR A 140 -20.24 13.57 26.24
CA TYR A 140 -20.39 13.62 27.69
C TYR A 140 -19.36 12.74 28.40
N GLN A 141 -19.10 11.52 27.90
CA GLN A 141 -18.09 10.61 28.46
C GLN A 141 -16.68 11.19 28.38
N ASP A 142 -16.34 11.84 27.26
CA ASP A 142 -15.03 12.46 27.06
C ASP A 142 -14.76 13.56 28.09
N ASN A 143 -15.75 14.43 28.37
CA ASN A 143 -15.61 15.51 29.34
C ASN A 143 -16.96 15.95 29.95
N PRO A 144 -17.39 15.33 31.07
CA PRO A 144 -18.66 15.68 31.73
C PRO A 144 -18.71 17.15 32.21
N LEU A 145 -17.57 17.69 32.66
CA LEU A 145 -17.50 19.06 33.19
C LEU A 145 -17.66 20.09 32.07
N ALA A 146 -17.03 19.88 30.91
CA ALA A 146 -17.22 20.75 29.75
C ALA A 146 -18.66 20.69 29.22
N TYR A 147 -19.26 19.49 29.22
CA TYR A 147 -20.66 19.33 28.83
C TYR A 147 -21.60 20.12 29.76
N ALA A 148 -21.41 19.99 31.08
CA ALA A 148 -22.18 20.75 32.08
C ALA A 148 -21.93 22.27 31.98
N ALA A 149 -20.67 22.70 31.80
CA ALA A 149 -20.31 24.10 31.60
C ALA A 149 -21.04 24.72 30.40
N ALA A 150 -21.09 24.00 29.28
CA ALA A 150 -21.83 24.42 28.08
C ALA A 150 -23.34 24.57 28.35
N LYS A 151 -23.96 23.65 29.13
CA LYS A 151 -25.38 23.79 29.54
C LYS A 151 -25.61 24.94 30.51
N CYS A 152 -24.57 25.33 31.25
CA CYS A 152 -24.55 26.51 32.11
C CYS A 152 -24.16 27.81 31.38
N PHE A 153 -23.89 27.76 30.06
CA PHE A 153 -23.44 28.89 29.24
C PHE A 153 -22.15 29.57 29.73
N VAL A 154 -21.23 28.80 30.29
CA VAL A 154 -19.90 29.28 30.73
C VAL A 154 -18.78 28.44 30.12
N SER A 155 -17.55 28.95 30.16
CA SER A 155 -16.40 28.15 29.77
C SER A 155 -16.15 27.02 30.78
N GLU A 156 -15.51 25.94 30.34
CA GLU A 156 -15.08 24.84 31.22
C GLU A 156 -14.15 25.33 32.35
N SER A 157 -13.26 26.28 32.04
CA SER A 157 -12.35 26.86 33.03
C SER A 157 -13.10 27.66 34.10
N GLN A 158 -14.08 28.47 33.70
CA GLN A 158 -14.93 29.23 34.64
C GLN A 158 -15.78 28.29 35.49
N TYR A 159 -16.36 27.25 34.87
CA TYR A 159 -17.18 26.26 35.58
C TYR A 159 -16.36 25.49 36.62
N ARG A 160 -15.12 25.10 36.32
CA ARG A 160 -14.22 24.46 37.31
C ARG A 160 -13.93 25.36 38.50
N GLN A 161 -13.52 26.60 38.26
CA GLN A 161 -13.23 27.57 39.33
C GLN A 161 -14.47 27.86 40.17
N TRP A 162 -15.62 27.98 39.51
CA TRP A 162 -16.90 28.12 40.20
C TRP A 162 -17.24 26.89 41.03
N LEU A 163 -17.02 25.69 40.52
CA LEU A 163 -17.33 24.43 41.22
C LEU A 163 -16.48 24.29 42.49
N ASP A 164 -15.20 24.66 42.43
CA ASP A 164 -14.31 24.71 43.59
C ASP A 164 -14.86 25.69 44.65
N HIS A 165 -15.23 26.91 44.25
CA HIS A 165 -15.87 27.89 45.14
C HIS A 165 -17.22 27.42 45.68
N PHE A 166 -18.04 26.76 44.85
CA PHE A 166 -19.35 26.25 45.23
C PHE A 166 -19.23 25.19 46.34
N GLN A 167 -18.26 24.30 46.21
CA GLN A 167 -17.97 23.26 47.20
C GLN A 167 -17.32 23.83 48.47
N GLN A 168 -16.40 24.78 48.32
CA GLN A 168 -15.63 25.37 49.42
C GLN A 168 -15.51 26.90 49.26
N PRO A 169 -16.54 27.68 49.62
CA PRO A 169 -16.54 29.12 49.39
C PRO A 169 -15.62 29.83 50.39
N ARG A 170 -14.35 29.98 50.01
CA ARG A 170 -13.30 30.62 50.81
C ARG A 170 -12.45 31.52 49.92
N CYS A 171 -11.92 32.59 50.51
CA CYS A 171 -11.06 33.51 49.79
C CYS A 171 -9.77 32.83 49.30
N GLU A 172 -9.54 32.89 47.99
CA GLU A 172 -8.41 32.22 47.34
C GLU A 172 -7.13 33.07 47.26
N ALA A 173 -7.22 34.37 47.58
CA ALA A 173 -6.08 35.27 47.52
C ALA A 173 -4.92 34.82 48.44
N LEU A 174 -3.70 34.97 47.92
CA LEU A 174 -2.47 34.72 48.67
C LEU A 174 -2.09 35.94 49.52
N LEU A 175 -1.76 35.68 50.77
CA LEU A 175 -1.19 36.65 51.70
C LEU A 175 0.30 36.87 51.38
N PRO A 176 0.93 37.95 51.88
CA PRO A 176 2.36 38.21 51.65
C PRO A 176 3.29 37.07 52.09
N GLY A 177 2.87 36.24 53.05
CA GLY A 177 3.61 35.06 53.51
C GLY A 177 3.40 33.80 52.65
N GLY A 178 2.67 33.87 51.54
CA GLY A 178 2.38 32.74 50.64
C GLY A 178 1.20 31.85 51.05
N GLU A 179 0.63 32.06 52.25
CA GLU A 179 -0.57 31.34 52.69
C GLU A 179 -1.85 31.88 52.05
N ARG A 180 -2.89 31.04 51.93
CA ARG A 180 -4.21 31.47 51.44
C ARG A 180 -4.97 32.21 52.54
N CYS A 181 -5.70 33.27 52.16
CA CYS A 181 -6.52 34.03 53.09
C CYS A 181 -7.60 33.18 53.78
N ASN A 182 -8.24 32.24 53.06
CA ASN A 182 -9.22 31.27 53.58
C ASN A 182 -10.45 31.83 54.31
N LEU A 183 -10.67 33.16 54.27
CA LEU A 183 -11.84 33.78 54.86
C LEU A 183 -13.11 33.18 54.23
N PRO A 184 -14.08 32.69 55.03
CA PRO A 184 -15.33 32.18 54.50
C PRO A 184 -16.04 33.23 53.64
N LEU A 185 -16.59 32.79 52.51
CA LEU A 185 -17.37 33.60 51.58
C LEU A 185 -18.77 33.05 51.44
N ASP A 186 -19.67 33.88 50.90
CA ASP A 186 -20.97 33.40 50.46
C ASP A 186 -20.81 32.49 49.24
N ARG A 187 -21.55 31.38 49.24
CA ARG A 187 -21.62 30.49 48.09
C ARG A 187 -22.28 31.21 46.92
N VAL A 188 -21.74 31.01 45.72
CA VAL A 188 -22.37 31.45 44.47
C VAL A 188 -23.10 30.25 43.87
N ASP A 189 -24.43 30.26 43.83
CA ASP A 189 -25.21 29.09 43.39
C ASP A 189 -25.31 28.94 41.87
N ASN A 190 -24.99 29.99 41.11
CA ASN A 190 -25.07 29.98 39.64
C ASN A 190 -23.68 30.25 39.02
N PRO A 191 -23.15 29.33 38.18
CA PRO A 191 -21.85 29.51 37.53
C PRO A 191 -21.74 30.79 36.69
N ALA A 192 -22.81 31.24 36.05
CA ALA A 192 -22.81 32.46 35.23
C ALA A 192 -22.60 33.74 36.06
N ARG A 193 -22.81 33.69 37.38
CA ARG A 193 -22.56 34.80 38.31
C ARG A 193 -21.15 34.78 38.91
N PHE A 194 -20.36 33.74 38.64
CA PHE A 194 -19.01 33.62 39.17
C PHE A 194 -18.03 34.45 38.34
N VAL A 195 -17.26 35.29 39.03
CA VAL A 195 -16.24 36.15 38.45
C VAL A 195 -14.94 35.95 39.22
N ALA A 196 -13.95 35.33 38.57
CA ALA A 196 -12.64 35.08 39.15
C ALA A 196 -11.96 36.41 39.56
N GLY A 197 -11.38 36.42 40.75
CA GLY A 197 -10.78 37.60 41.39
C GLY A 197 -11.77 38.47 42.16
N ASP A 198 -13.08 38.28 41.97
CA ASP A 198 -14.13 39.03 42.68
C ASP A 198 -14.97 38.11 43.58
N THR A 199 -15.65 37.11 43.02
CA THR A 199 -16.56 36.24 43.79
C THR A 199 -15.82 35.22 44.66
N ASN A 200 -14.62 34.82 44.27
CA ASN A 200 -13.73 33.94 45.05
C ASN A 200 -12.75 34.72 45.96
N CYS A 201 -12.95 36.03 46.14
CA CYS A 201 -12.12 36.89 46.98
C CYS A 201 -12.96 37.64 48.02
N CYS A 202 -12.44 37.76 49.26
CA CYS A 202 -13.08 38.58 50.28
C CYS A 202 -12.96 40.08 49.95
N ALA A 203 -13.74 40.93 50.62
CA ALA A 203 -13.74 42.39 50.39
C ALA A 203 -12.34 43.03 50.40
N ARG A 204 -11.38 42.47 51.16
CA ARG A 204 -9.99 42.94 51.23
C ARG A 204 -9.13 42.56 50.01
N HIS A 205 -9.54 41.53 49.26
CA HIS A 205 -8.76 40.93 48.19
C HIS A 205 -9.45 40.96 46.82
N LYS A 206 -10.69 41.48 46.73
CA LYS A 206 -11.37 41.71 45.45
C LYS A 206 -10.53 42.58 44.53
N THR A 207 -10.38 42.18 43.27
CA THR A 207 -9.57 42.89 42.27
C THR A 207 -10.05 44.34 42.05
N THR A 208 -11.35 44.58 42.21
CA THR A 208 -12.01 45.90 42.11
C THR A 208 -11.53 46.90 43.17
N GLY A 209 -10.95 46.43 44.29
CA GLY A 209 -10.38 47.29 45.33
C GLY A 209 -8.98 47.84 45.02
N ARG A 210 -8.21 47.20 44.12
CA ARG A 210 -6.83 47.61 43.80
C ARG A 210 -6.75 48.81 42.85
N LEU A 211 -7.81 49.12 42.10
CA LEU A 211 -7.83 50.26 41.16
C LEU A 211 -8.08 51.62 41.85
N ARG A 212 -8.43 51.65 43.13
CA ARG A 212 -8.75 52.91 43.87
C ARG A 212 -7.60 53.48 44.71
N THR A 213 -6.44 52.84 44.76
CA THR A 213 -5.29 53.30 45.57
C THR A 213 -4.04 53.56 44.75
N VAL A 214 -4.19 54.19 43.59
CA VAL A 214 -3.11 54.91 42.92
C VAL A 214 -3.66 56.28 42.50
N SER A 215 -3.55 57.24 43.40
CA SER A 215 -3.59 58.68 43.16
C SER A 215 -2.65 59.33 44.17
#